data_AF-A0A382N0I1-F1
#
_entry.id   AF-A0A382N0I1-F1
#
_cell.length_a   1.000
_cell.length_b   1.000
_cell.length_c   1.000
_cell.angle_alpha   90.00
_cell.angle_beta   90.00
_cell.angle_gamma   90.00
#
_symmetry.space_group_name_H-M   'P 1'
#
loop_
_entity.id
_entity.type
_entity.pdbx_description
1 polymer ?
#
loop_
_entity_poly.entity_id
_entity_poly.type
_entity_poly.pdbx_seq_one_letter_code
_entity_poly.pdbx_strand_id
1 'polypeptide(L)'
;MKVAKDRKIFVKSSEYIYRVEHLTLEGTCSKDHGPKNVIIKNLYVDKFPVTNKEYFDFVKITGYQPRDPQRFLAHKPKNNQLNHPVVCVSQFDAMQYAKWIGGRLPTDEEWQYIAAGPNYSEWPWGDKFDPAYCNHDHNSLRPVNFHKKGASWCGCQDMSGNAWEWTSGVYDDGEHKFALLRGGS
;
A
#
# COMPACT_ATOMS: atom_id res chain seq x y z
N MET A 1 19.44 -12.04 -0.18
CA MET A 1 19.51 -10.67 -0.71
C MET A 1 18.88 -9.76 0.35
N LYS A 2 19.67 -8.94 1.05
CA LYS A 2 19.16 -8.05 2.11
C LYS A 2 18.53 -6.84 1.43
N VAL A 3 17.23 -6.61 1.64
CA VAL A 3 16.58 -5.33 1.32
C VAL A 3 17.46 -4.22 1.91
N ALA A 4 17.82 -3.22 1.12
CA ALA A 4 18.73 -2.17 1.55
C ALA A 4 18.16 -1.47 2.79
N LYS A 5 19.00 -1.28 3.82
CA LYS A 5 18.62 -0.76 5.15
C LYS A 5 17.94 0.62 5.10
N ASP A 6 18.11 1.35 4.00
CA ASP A 6 17.57 2.68 3.72
C ASP A 6 16.11 2.68 3.24
N ARG A 7 15.51 1.52 2.98
CA ARG A 7 14.10 1.39 2.54
C ARG A 7 13.10 1.14 3.67
N LYS A 8 13.55 0.82 4.89
CA LYS A 8 12.66 0.53 6.03
C LYS A 8 12.60 1.70 6.99
N ILE A 9 11.39 2.07 7.41
CA ILE A 9 11.13 3.10 8.42
C ILE A 9 10.64 2.40 9.69
N PHE A 10 11.26 2.71 10.82
CA PHE A 10 10.77 2.25 12.12
C PHE A 10 9.64 3.15 12.60
N VAL A 11 8.47 2.56 12.85
CA VAL A 11 7.31 3.24 13.40
C VAL A 11 7.10 2.72 14.81
N LYS A 12 7.21 3.63 15.79
CA LYS A 12 6.98 3.31 17.20
C LYS A 12 5.50 3.04 17.44
N SER A 13 5.24 2.12 18.35
CA SER A 13 3.90 1.80 18.81
C SER A 13 3.17 3.05 19.31
N SER A 14 1.92 3.17 18.90
CA SER A 14 1.02 4.25 19.32
C SER A 14 -0.41 3.73 19.33
N GLU A 15 -1.21 4.35 20.18
CA GLU A 15 -2.65 4.31 20.08
C GLU A 15 -3.11 5.40 19.09
N TYR A 16 -4.12 5.11 18.27
CA TYR A 16 -4.76 6.12 17.43
C TYR A 16 -6.21 5.73 17.11
N ILE A 17 -6.98 6.70 16.64
CA ILE A 17 -8.36 6.46 16.21
C ILE A 17 -8.35 6.11 14.72
N TYR A 18 -8.66 4.86 14.41
CA TYR A 18 -8.95 4.38 13.07
C TYR A 18 -10.30 4.90 12.59
N ARG A 19 -10.35 5.53 11.42
CA ARG A 19 -11.55 6.15 10.84
C ARG A 19 -11.78 5.64 9.44
N VAL A 20 -12.97 5.13 9.17
CA VAL A 20 -13.34 4.71 7.81
C VAL A 20 -14.74 5.17 7.52
N GLU A 21 -14.85 5.92 6.43
CA GLU A 21 -16.11 6.19 5.75
C GLU A 21 -16.02 5.54 4.37
N HIS A 22 -16.90 4.60 4.09
CA HIS A 22 -17.02 4.01 2.76
C HIS A 22 -18.05 4.81 1.96
N LEU A 23 -17.60 5.49 0.91
CA LEU A 23 -18.47 6.10 -0.07
C LEU A 23 -18.89 5.02 -1.09
N THR A 24 -20.18 4.75 -1.17
CA THR A 24 -20.80 3.97 -2.24
C THR A 24 -21.35 4.93 -3.31
N LEU A 25 -21.70 4.38 -4.48
CA LEU A 25 -22.34 5.17 -5.54
C LEU A 25 -23.67 5.81 -5.11
N GLU A 26 -24.32 5.24 -4.08
CA GLU A 26 -25.63 5.67 -3.58
C GLU A 26 -25.53 6.50 -2.28
N GLY A 27 -24.32 6.81 -1.81
CA GLY A 27 -24.09 7.60 -0.59
C GLY A 27 -23.09 6.94 0.34
N THR A 28 -23.17 7.22 1.64
CA THR A 28 -22.28 6.60 2.63
C THR A 28 -22.78 5.20 2.99
N CYS A 29 -21.87 4.23 3.07
CA CYS A 29 -22.18 2.90 3.60
C CYS A 29 -22.81 3.02 4.99
N SER A 30 -23.94 2.33 5.20
CA SER A 30 -24.71 2.38 6.44
C SER A 30 -24.13 1.51 7.57
N LYS A 31 -23.11 0.69 7.29
CA LYS A 31 -22.43 -0.10 8.31
C LYS A 31 -21.48 0.80 9.10
N ASP A 32 -21.56 0.71 10.43
CA ASP A 32 -20.60 1.34 11.32
C ASP A 32 -19.25 0.61 11.22
N HIS A 33 -18.28 1.27 10.59
CA HIS A 33 -16.92 0.79 10.45
C HIS A 33 -15.94 1.46 11.43
N GLY A 34 -16.40 2.44 12.22
CA GLY A 34 -15.60 3.24 13.15
C GLY A 34 -16.09 4.69 13.22
N PRO A 35 -15.56 5.51 14.15
CA PRO A 35 -14.21 5.48 14.69
C PRO A 35 -13.92 4.35 15.69
N LYS A 36 -12.74 3.72 15.58
CA LYS A 36 -12.28 2.67 16.50
C LYS A 36 -10.94 3.03 17.08
N ASN A 37 -10.79 2.86 18.39
CA ASN A 37 -9.49 3.00 19.03
C ASN A 37 -8.66 1.74 18.77
N VAL A 38 -7.44 1.90 18.26
CA VAL A 38 -6.57 0.79 17.88
C VAL A 38 -5.13 1.04 18.33
N ILE A 39 -4.45 -0.04 18.72
CA ILE A 39 -3.04 0.00 19.10
C ILE A 39 -2.22 -0.52 17.93
N ILE A 40 -1.42 0.36 17.33
CA ILE A 40 -0.38 -0.03 16.39
C ILE A 40 0.85 -0.43 17.19
N LYS A 41 1.33 -1.67 17.00
CA LYS A 41 2.55 -2.16 17.64
C LYS A 41 3.79 -1.56 16.95
N ASN A 42 4.96 -1.74 17.54
CA ASN A 42 6.22 -1.40 16.85
C ASN A 42 6.32 -2.18 15.54
N LEU A 43 6.60 -1.50 14.44
CA LEU A 43 6.77 -2.13 13.13
C LEU A 43 7.84 -1.44 12.29
N TYR A 44 8.34 -2.18 11.29
CA TYR A 44 9.10 -1.62 10.19
C TYR A 44 8.23 -1.62 8.95
N VAL A 45 8.16 -0.48 8.27
CA VAL A 45 7.36 -0.30 7.05
C VAL A 45 8.28 0.02 5.89
N ASP A 46 7.89 -0.40 4.68
CA ASP A 46 8.60 0.06 3.49
C ASP A 46 8.32 1.54 3.27
N LYS A 47 9.36 2.31 2.97
CA LYS A 47 9.27 3.72 2.62
C LYS A 47 8.52 3.95 1.30
N PHE A 48 8.49 2.93 0.44
CA PHE A 48 8.01 2.98 -0.93
C PHE A 48 7.25 1.69 -1.27
N PRO A 49 6.30 1.72 -2.21
CA PRO A 49 5.77 0.52 -2.82
C PRO A 49 6.88 -0.41 -3.36
N VAL A 50 6.56 -1.70 -3.47
CA VAL A 50 7.43 -2.69 -4.07
C VAL A 50 7.63 -2.36 -5.55
N THR A 51 8.87 -2.30 -5.99
CA THR A 51 9.21 -1.92 -7.36
C THR A 51 9.21 -3.13 -8.30
N ASN A 52 9.07 -2.87 -9.61
CA ASN A 52 9.23 -3.88 -10.65
C ASN A 52 10.54 -4.64 -10.55
N LYS A 53 11.65 -3.96 -10.22
CA LYS A 53 12.95 -4.61 -10.06
C LYS A 53 12.93 -5.60 -8.90
N GLU A 54 12.45 -5.19 -7.74
CA GLU A 54 12.41 -6.03 -6.55
C GLU A 54 11.53 -7.27 -6.78
N TYR A 55 10.37 -7.07 -7.41
CA TYR A 55 9.47 -8.18 -7.72
C TYR A 55 10.03 -9.11 -8.80
N PHE A 56 10.74 -8.58 -9.79
CA PHE A 56 11.46 -9.38 -10.78
C PHE A 56 12.55 -10.24 -10.11
N ASP A 57 13.32 -9.67 -9.17
CA ASP A 57 14.33 -10.40 -8.42
C ASP A 57 13.67 -11.54 -7.61
N PHE A 58 12.51 -11.30 -6.98
CA PHE A 58 11.72 -12.33 -6.31
C PHE A 58 11.35 -13.49 -7.25
N VAL A 59 10.70 -13.20 -8.38
CA VAL A 59 10.27 -14.24 -9.33
C VAL A 59 11.47 -15.02 -9.86
N LYS A 60 12.54 -14.32 -10.23
CA LYS A 60 13.76 -14.93 -10.79
C LYS A 60 14.49 -15.82 -9.78
N ILE A 61 14.61 -15.39 -8.53
CA ILE A 61 15.38 -16.12 -7.50
C ILE A 61 14.58 -17.31 -6.97
N THR A 62 13.27 -17.16 -6.79
CA THR A 62 12.43 -18.19 -6.17
C THR A 62 11.80 -19.16 -7.16
N GLY A 63 11.76 -18.80 -8.45
CA GLY A 63 10.99 -19.53 -9.46
C GLY A 63 9.48 -19.43 -9.26
N TYR A 64 9.00 -18.40 -8.52
CA TYR A 64 7.59 -18.23 -8.17
C TYR A 64 6.66 -18.30 -9.39
N GLN A 65 5.57 -19.05 -9.24
CA GLN A 65 4.47 -19.11 -10.21
C GLN A 65 3.18 -18.66 -9.51
N PRO A 66 2.40 -17.73 -10.11
CA PRO A 66 1.13 -17.31 -9.55
C PRO A 66 0.12 -18.46 -9.58
N ARG A 67 -0.84 -18.45 -8.66
CA ARG A 67 -1.96 -19.41 -8.70
C ARG A 67 -2.86 -19.20 -9.91
N ASP A 68 -3.06 -17.94 -10.27
CA ASP A 68 -3.81 -17.52 -11.44
C ASP A 68 -2.92 -16.66 -12.35
N PRO A 69 -2.55 -17.16 -13.54
CA PRO A 69 -1.67 -16.44 -14.45
C PRO A 69 -2.39 -15.40 -15.33
N GLN A 70 -3.73 -15.33 -15.35
CA GLN A 70 -4.48 -14.58 -16.38
C GLN A 70 -4.12 -13.08 -16.45
N ARG A 71 -3.82 -12.47 -15.30
CA ARG A 71 -3.43 -11.05 -15.19
C ARG A 71 -2.08 -10.83 -14.51
N PHE A 72 -1.39 -11.89 -14.11
CA PHE A 72 -0.12 -11.77 -13.40
C PHE A 72 0.93 -11.00 -14.24
N LEU A 73 1.43 -9.89 -13.71
CA LEU A 73 2.39 -8.98 -14.36
C LEU A 73 1.97 -8.54 -15.77
N ALA A 74 0.67 -8.37 -16.00
CA ALA A 74 0.12 -7.99 -17.31
C ALA A 74 0.60 -6.63 -17.82
N HIS A 75 1.10 -5.75 -16.94
CA HIS A 75 1.69 -4.45 -17.31
C HIS A 75 3.04 -4.55 -18.03
N LYS A 76 3.70 -5.72 -18.01
CA LYS A 76 4.95 -6.01 -18.75
C LYS A 76 5.99 -4.89 -18.62
N PRO A 77 6.59 -4.70 -17.43
CA PRO A 77 7.44 -3.54 -17.15
C PRO A 77 8.66 -3.48 -18.08
N LYS A 78 8.94 -2.30 -18.62
CA LYS A 78 10.11 -2.02 -19.46
C LYS A 78 11.35 -1.73 -18.60
N ASN A 79 12.54 -1.76 -19.20
CA ASN A 79 13.81 -1.49 -18.49
C ASN A 79 13.85 -0.10 -17.81
N ASN A 80 13.19 0.91 -18.38
CA ASN A 80 13.09 2.24 -17.76
C ASN A 80 12.02 2.32 -16.66
N GLN A 81 11.29 1.24 -16.39
CA GLN A 81 10.23 1.15 -15.37
C GLN A 81 10.63 0.31 -14.15
N LEU A 82 11.91 -0.04 -14.03
CA LEU A 82 12.42 -0.85 -12.91
C LEU A 82 12.15 -0.26 -11.53
N ASN A 83 12.10 1.07 -11.41
CA ASN A 83 11.79 1.78 -10.16
C ASN A 83 10.31 2.20 -10.01
N HIS A 84 9.43 1.77 -10.92
CA HIS A 84 7.98 1.98 -10.79
C HIS A 84 7.38 0.87 -9.90
N PRO A 85 6.22 1.11 -9.27
CA PRO A 85 5.55 0.08 -8.48
C PRO A 85 5.22 -1.13 -9.37
N VAL A 86 5.33 -2.32 -8.79
CA VAL A 86 4.78 -3.53 -9.41
C VAL A 86 3.26 -3.49 -9.29
N VAL A 87 2.58 -3.75 -10.39
CA VAL A 87 1.11 -3.84 -10.46
C VAL A 87 0.70 -5.16 -11.10
N CYS A 88 -0.60 -5.39 -11.22
CA CYS A 88 -1.15 -6.63 -11.79
C CYS A 88 -0.68 -7.89 -11.05
N VAL A 89 -0.67 -7.81 -9.72
CA VAL A 89 -0.42 -8.93 -8.80
C VAL A 89 -1.62 -9.10 -7.89
N SER A 90 -2.01 -10.34 -7.60
CA SER A 90 -3.07 -10.62 -6.65
C SER A 90 -2.60 -10.34 -5.21
N GLN A 91 -3.54 -10.23 -4.27
CA GLN A 91 -3.21 -10.17 -2.84
C GLN A 91 -2.33 -11.35 -2.42
N PHE A 92 -2.62 -12.55 -2.94
CA PHE A 92 -1.83 -13.74 -2.64
C PHE A 92 -0.39 -13.62 -3.16
N ASP A 93 -0.21 -13.14 -4.39
CA ASP A 93 1.13 -12.92 -4.96
C ASP A 93 1.92 -11.88 -4.15
N ALA A 94 1.26 -10.82 -3.68
CA ALA A 94 1.85 -9.80 -2.82
C ALA A 94 2.24 -10.36 -1.44
N MET A 95 1.42 -11.22 -0.84
CA MET A 95 1.74 -11.92 0.42
C MET A 95 2.95 -12.85 0.25
N GLN A 96 3.07 -13.55 -0.87
CA GLN A 96 4.19 -14.45 -1.15
C GLN A 96 5.51 -13.67 -1.29
N TYR A 97 5.48 -12.53 -1.98
CA TYR A 97 6.62 -11.61 -2.03
C TYR A 97 6.98 -11.08 -0.64
N ALA A 98 6.00 -10.59 0.12
CA ALA A 98 6.24 -10.06 1.46
C ALA A 98 6.87 -11.11 2.39
N LYS A 99 6.38 -12.35 2.33
CA LYS A 99 6.96 -13.48 3.07
C LYS A 99 8.40 -13.77 2.66
N TRP A 100 8.71 -13.71 1.36
CA TRP A 100 10.06 -13.95 0.86
C TRP A 100 11.09 -12.95 1.41
N ILE A 101 10.71 -11.68 1.58
CA ILE A 101 11.57 -10.66 2.21
C ILE A 101 11.53 -10.68 3.75
N GLY A 102 10.84 -11.66 4.36
CA GLY A 102 10.69 -11.78 5.81
C GLY A 102 9.70 -10.77 6.42
N GLY A 103 8.82 -10.19 5.61
CA GLY A 103 7.77 -9.27 6.02
C GLY A 103 6.36 -9.85 5.88
N ARG A 104 5.38 -8.96 5.89
CA ARG A 104 3.95 -9.23 5.66
C ARG A 104 3.29 -7.98 5.05
N LEU A 105 2.09 -8.14 4.51
CA LEU A 105 1.25 -6.99 4.17
C LEU A 105 0.81 -6.25 5.45
N PRO A 106 0.60 -4.92 5.39
CA PRO A 106 0.05 -4.16 6.50
C PRO A 106 -1.42 -4.53 6.73
N THR A 107 -1.90 -4.42 7.96
CA THR A 107 -3.36 -4.38 8.18
C THR A 107 -3.92 -3.06 7.67
N ASP A 108 -5.24 -2.96 7.53
CA ASP A 108 -5.86 -1.71 7.08
C ASP A 108 -5.64 -0.56 8.08
N GLU A 109 -5.67 -0.89 9.37
CA GLU A 109 -5.37 0.04 10.47
C GLU A 109 -3.90 0.47 10.46
N GLU A 110 -2.96 -0.45 10.22
CA GLU A 110 -1.55 -0.07 10.09
C GLU A 110 -1.33 0.84 8.88
N TRP A 111 -1.93 0.52 7.74
CA TRP A 111 -1.82 1.32 6.53
C TRP A 111 -2.34 2.73 6.74
N GLN A 112 -3.53 2.88 7.33
CA GLN A 112 -4.11 4.19 7.62
C GLN A 112 -3.25 4.99 8.60
N TYR A 113 -2.73 4.34 9.65
CA TYR A 113 -1.84 5.01 10.59
C TYR A 113 -0.59 5.55 9.91
N ILE A 114 0.02 4.76 9.03
CA ILE A 114 1.19 5.17 8.25
C ILE A 114 0.87 6.36 7.35
N ALA A 115 -0.31 6.38 6.73
CA ALA A 115 -0.75 7.44 5.84
C ALA A 115 -1.13 8.72 6.60
N ALA A 116 -2.14 8.66 7.48
CA ALA A 116 -2.78 9.81 8.11
C ALA A 116 -2.12 10.25 9.43
N GLY A 117 -1.40 9.35 10.09
CA GLY A 117 -0.73 9.62 11.36
C GLY A 117 -1.62 9.65 12.61
N PRO A 118 -1.01 9.80 13.79
CA PRO A 118 -1.68 9.67 15.09
C PRO A 118 -2.81 10.68 15.31
N ASN A 119 -2.63 11.89 14.77
CA ASN A 119 -3.60 12.99 14.89
C ASN A 119 -4.61 13.05 13.74
N TYR A 120 -4.49 12.14 12.76
CA TYR A 120 -5.28 12.10 11.54
C TYR A 120 -5.15 13.36 10.67
N SER A 121 -4.39 13.24 9.59
CA SER A 121 -4.34 14.22 8.50
C SER A 121 -5.22 13.74 7.35
N GLU A 122 -5.91 14.66 6.67
CA GLU A 122 -6.76 14.31 5.52
C GLU A 122 -5.95 13.71 4.36
N TRP A 123 -4.77 14.26 4.10
CA TRP A 123 -3.78 13.75 3.15
C TRP A 123 -2.50 13.35 3.89
N PRO A 124 -1.66 12.47 3.33
CA PRO A 124 -0.41 12.06 4.00
C PRO A 124 0.47 13.24 4.44
N TRP A 125 0.42 14.34 3.69
CA TRP A 125 1.20 15.55 3.90
C TRP A 125 0.45 16.69 4.62
N GLY A 126 -0.77 16.45 5.12
CA GLY A 126 -1.57 17.44 5.87
C GLY A 126 -2.99 17.61 5.32
N ASP A 127 -3.64 18.72 5.69
CA ASP A 127 -5.09 18.89 5.48
C ASP A 127 -5.45 19.68 4.22
N LYS A 128 -4.48 19.91 3.33
CA LYS A 128 -4.71 20.61 2.06
C LYS A 128 -4.20 19.76 0.90
N PHE A 129 -5.12 19.41 0.01
CA PHE A 129 -4.78 18.73 -1.23
C PHE A 129 -3.79 19.57 -2.05
N ASP A 130 -2.75 18.92 -2.56
CA ASP A 130 -1.82 19.48 -3.54
C ASP A 130 -1.55 18.42 -4.63
N PRO A 131 -1.98 18.65 -5.88
CA PRO A 131 -1.81 17.68 -6.95
C PRO A 131 -0.34 17.42 -7.32
N ALA A 132 0.60 18.27 -6.89
CA ALA A 132 2.03 18.02 -7.09
C ALA A 132 2.59 16.94 -6.14
N TYR A 133 1.85 16.58 -5.09
CA TYR A 133 2.34 15.73 -4.00
C TYR A 133 1.92 14.27 -4.13
N CYS A 134 1.09 13.93 -5.11
CA CYS A 134 0.78 12.54 -5.44
C CYS A 134 0.63 12.36 -6.95
N ASN A 135 0.74 11.11 -7.38
CA ASN A 135 0.33 10.74 -8.72
C ASN A 135 -1.16 10.39 -8.70
N HIS A 136 -2.01 11.37 -8.93
CA HIS A 136 -3.47 11.16 -9.03
C HIS A 136 -3.95 11.07 -10.49
N ASP A 137 -3.01 10.99 -11.44
CA ASP A 137 -3.33 10.82 -12.86
C ASP A 137 -3.54 9.32 -13.16
N HIS A 138 -4.77 8.94 -13.57
CA HIS A 138 -5.10 7.54 -13.90
C HIS A 138 -4.40 7.03 -15.18
N ASN A 139 -3.46 7.78 -15.74
CA ASN A 139 -2.91 7.57 -17.07
C ASN A 139 -1.56 6.86 -17.06
N SER A 140 -0.77 6.99 -16.00
CA SER A 140 0.54 6.35 -15.92
C SER A 140 1.08 6.22 -14.50
N LEU A 141 1.82 5.14 -14.24
CA LEU A 141 2.58 4.99 -13.00
C LEU A 141 3.80 5.92 -13.01
N ARG A 142 4.22 6.36 -11.82
CA ARG A 142 5.47 7.11 -11.60
C ARG A 142 6.50 6.26 -10.83
N PRO A 143 7.81 6.54 -10.94
CA PRO A 143 8.80 5.95 -10.04
C PRO A 143 8.44 6.22 -8.58
N VAL A 144 8.62 5.23 -7.70
CA VAL A 144 8.14 5.28 -6.30
C VAL A 144 8.73 6.39 -5.44
N ASN A 145 9.76 7.10 -5.93
CA ASN A 145 10.46 8.18 -5.23
C ASN A 145 10.26 9.55 -5.90
N PHE A 146 9.24 9.68 -6.75
CA PHE A 146 8.96 10.88 -7.52
C PHE A 146 8.36 11.99 -6.65
N HIS A 147 7.31 11.70 -5.88
CA HIS A 147 6.57 12.68 -5.08
C HIS A 147 7.10 12.81 -3.64
N LYS A 148 8.35 13.24 -3.49
CA LYS A 148 9.00 13.35 -2.16
C LYS A 148 8.26 14.24 -1.15
N LYS A 149 7.54 15.25 -1.64
CA LYS A 149 6.77 16.18 -0.80
C LYS A 149 5.44 15.59 -0.32
N GLY A 150 4.97 14.49 -0.92
CA GLY A 150 3.80 13.76 -0.47
C GLY A 150 4.09 12.68 0.57
N ALA A 151 5.25 12.74 1.21
CA ALA A 151 5.59 11.80 2.26
C ALA A 151 4.63 11.95 3.45
N SER A 152 4.26 10.83 4.06
CA SER A 152 3.49 10.81 5.30
C SER A 152 4.29 11.33 6.49
N TRP A 153 3.64 11.51 7.63
CA TRP A 153 4.25 11.95 8.89
C TRP A 153 5.49 11.13 9.32
N CYS A 154 5.57 9.85 8.96
CA CYS A 154 6.71 8.99 9.26
C CYS A 154 7.72 8.87 8.11
N GLY A 155 7.42 9.43 6.93
CA GLY A 155 8.30 9.49 5.78
C GLY A 155 8.03 8.47 4.67
N CYS A 156 6.96 7.67 4.77
CA CYS A 156 6.50 6.80 3.68
C CYS A 156 5.96 7.63 2.52
N GLN A 157 6.29 7.27 1.29
CA GLN A 157 5.87 7.99 0.07
C GLN A 157 4.86 7.16 -0.72
N ASP A 158 4.13 7.82 -1.59
CA ASP A 158 3.08 7.24 -2.44
C ASP A 158 1.93 6.58 -1.65
N MET A 159 1.69 7.02 -0.41
CA MET A 159 0.51 6.61 0.37
C MET A 159 -0.80 7.15 -0.23
N SER A 160 -0.75 8.10 -1.16
CA SER A 160 -1.89 8.57 -1.95
C SER A 160 -1.54 8.53 -3.43
N GLY A 161 -2.37 7.86 -4.23
CA GLY A 161 -2.19 7.70 -5.67
C GLY A 161 -1.09 6.70 -6.09
N ASN A 162 -0.68 6.79 -7.35
CA ASN A 162 0.25 5.91 -8.05
C ASN A 162 -0.28 4.49 -8.24
N ALA A 163 -0.43 3.70 -7.18
CA ALA A 163 -0.96 2.35 -7.27
C ALA A 163 -1.73 1.99 -6.00
N TRP A 164 -2.86 1.31 -6.17
CA TRP A 164 -3.57 0.69 -5.07
C TRP A 164 -2.69 -0.31 -4.33
N GLU A 165 -2.69 -0.25 -3.00
CA GLU A 165 -1.87 -1.09 -2.14
C GLU A 165 -2.70 -2.17 -1.43
N TRP A 166 -2.27 -3.42 -1.52
CA TRP A 166 -2.91 -4.55 -0.84
C TRP A 166 -2.69 -4.50 0.68
N THR A 167 -3.78 -4.60 1.44
CA THR A 167 -3.74 -4.89 2.88
C THR A 167 -3.88 -6.39 3.14
N SER A 168 -3.56 -6.84 4.36
CA SER A 168 -3.64 -8.26 4.76
C SER A 168 -5.06 -8.72 5.10
N GLY A 169 -6.01 -7.81 5.27
CA GLY A 169 -7.37 -8.14 5.68
C GLY A 169 -8.10 -8.93 4.60
N VAL A 170 -8.70 -10.06 4.98
CA VAL A 170 -9.69 -10.77 4.18
C VAL A 170 -11.00 -10.74 4.94
N TYR A 171 -12.01 -10.18 4.31
CA TYR A 171 -13.35 -9.97 4.86
C TYR A 171 -14.30 -10.94 4.17
N ASP A 172 -15.27 -11.42 4.95
CA ASP A 172 -16.32 -12.33 4.50
C ASP A 172 -17.64 -11.78 5.03
N ASP A 173 -18.55 -11.41 4.13
CA ASP A 173 -19.88 -10.90 4.48
C ASP A 173 -20.98 -11.98 4.41
N GLY A 174 -20.59 -13.24 4.19
CA GLY A 174 -21.48 -14.38 4.01
C GLY A 174 -21.76 -14.72 2.55
N GLU A 175 -21.59 -13.78 1.63
CA GLU A 175 -21.80 -13.97 0.19
C GLU A 175 -20.50 -13.78 -0.61
N HIS A 176 -19.63 -12.90 -0.14
CA HIS A 176 -18.42 -12.49 -0.81
C HIS A 176 -17.21 -12.56 0.12
N LYS A 177 -16.08 -12.95 -0.45
CA LYS A 177 -14.76 -12.78 0.16
C LYS A 177 -14.01 -11.69 -0.57
N PHE A 178 -13.55 -10.69 0.16
CA PHE A 178 -12.84 -9.56 -0.42
C PHE A 178 -11.69 -9.09 0.47
N ALA A 179 -10.78 -8.33 -0.11
CA ALA A 179 -9.67 -7.70 0.58
C ALA A 179 -9.69 -6.20 0.30
N LEU A 180 -9.17 -5.41 1.23
CA LEU A 180 -9.14 -3.96 1.07
C LEU A 180 -7.86 -3.53 0.38
N LEU A 181 -8.05 -2.64 -0.60
CA LEU A 181 -7.01 -1.88 -1.26
C LEU A 181 -7.04 -0.44 -0.73
N ARG A 182 -5.87 0.18 -0.57
CA ARG A 182 -5.76 1.55 -0.04
C ARG A 182 -4.90 2.44 -0.94
N GLY A 183 -4.97 3.75 -0.73
CA GLY A 183 -4.12 4.76 -1.39
C GLY A 183 -4.70 5.41 -2.64
N GLY A 184 -5.39 4.65 -3.48
CA GLY A 184 -5.83 5.14 -4.80
C GLY A 184 -4.76 4.93 -5.88
N SER A 185 -5.11 5.20 -7.13
CA SER A 185 -4.23 5.09 -8.30
C SER A 185 -4.53 6.16 -9.32
#